data_AF-A0A9Q2SAN7-F1
#
_entry.id   AF-A0A9Q2SAN7-F1
#
_cell.length_a   1.000
_cell.length_b   1.000
_cell.length_c   1.000
_cell.angle_alpha   90.00
_cell.angle_beta   90.00
_cell.angle_gamma   90.00
#
_symmetry.space_group_name_H-M   'P 1'
#
loop_
_entity.id
_entity.type
_entity.pdbx_description
1 polymer ?
#
loop_
_entity_poly.entity_id
_entity_poly.type
_entity_poly.pdbx_seq_one_letter_code
_entity_poly.pdbx_strand_id
1 'polypeptide(L)'
;MSTDPGSGPEADLVQVGSVEVDPADLDGPGSSLWDLLGDSRVEMRSPDAVLDLPRRGWRPLFPRGADATEAREVFAAPHGEVSDAWALVFVGDADGVRTVGAHPGPHRVHRCRAARRVGLELRWAGEHTCRAGALPGVTIELVNTADTTWVNEAGDRTTVHGWILDENGQRIVPGLFLFSDAPRLPDIAPGDRMYLRVNIVTRDVEDLPPGRYALVAELRDLALTSPLGALVLYASPPETA
;
A
#
# COMPACT_ATOMS: atom_id res chain seq x y z
N MET A 1 -8.88 13.46 29.32
CA MET A 1 -9.42 13.81 27.99
C MET A 1 -8.59 13.05 26.98
N SER A 2 -9.13 11.94 26.48
CA SER A 2 -8.48 11.07 25.52
C SER A 2 -8.76 11.64 24.13
N THR A 3 -7.72 12.10 23.44
CA THR A 3 -7.79 12.40 22.02
C THR A 3 -7.80 11.07 21.29
N ASP A 4 -8.95 10.70 20.76
CA ASP A 4 -9.12 9.56 19.87
C ASP A 4 -8.20 9.75 18.65
N PRO A 5 -7.18 8.89 18.44
CA PRO A 5 -6.26 9.04 17.31
C PRO A 5 -6.92 8.72 15.95
N GLY A 6 -8.19 8.27 15.95
CA GLY A 6 -8.95 7.96 14.73
C GLY A 6 -9.76 9.13 14.14
N SER A 7 -9.96 10.23 14.86
CA SER A 7 -10.82 11.35 14.43
C SER A 7 -10.01 12.50 13.79
N GLY A 8 -9.14 12.17 12.84
CA GLY A 8 -8.40 13.15 12.04
C GLY A 8 -9.08 13.43 10.69
N PRO A 9 -8.74 14.55 10.01
CA PRO A 9 -9.27 14.87 8.67
C PRO A 9 -8.98 13.79 7.61
N GLU A 10 -8.04 12.87 7.86
CA GLU A 10 -7.78 11.71 7.01
C GLU A 10 -8.87 10.62 7.10
N ALA A 11 -9.62 10.55 8.21
CA ALA A 11 -10.67 9.54 8.40
C ALA A 11 -11.93 9.81 7.56
N ASP A 12 -12.11 11.04 7.09
CA ASP A 12 -13.24 11.45 6.25
C ASP A 12 -13.00 11.21 4.75
N LEU A 13 -11.78 10.80 4.38
CA LEU A 13 -11.43 10.46 3.01
C LEU A 13 -12.05 9.11 2.59
N VAL A 14 -12.18 8.93 1.28
CA VAL A 14 -12.54 7.64 0.67
C VAL A 14 -11.40 7.10 -0.19
N GLN A 15 -11.33 5.79 -0.29
CA GLN A 15 -10.36 5.11 -1.14
C GLN A 15 -11.03 4.64 -2.43
N VAL A 16 -10.39 4.92 -3.57
CA VAL A 16 -10.74 4.37 -4.88
C VAL A 16 -9.47 3.80 -5.51
N GLY A 17 -9.44 2.47 -5.70
CA GLY A 17 -8.22 1.78 -6.12
C GLY A 17 -7.09 1.98 -5.11
N SER A 18 -5.95 2.52 -5.56
CA SER A 18 -4.77 2.76 -4.72
C SER A 18 -4.70 4.17 -4.11
N VAL A 19 -5.66 5.06 -4.38
CA VAL A 19 -5.62 6.46 -3.94
C VAL A 19 -6.71 6.77 -2.93
N GLU A 20 -6.42 7.71 -2.02
CA GLU A 20 -7.38 8.29 -1.08
C GLU A 20 -7.69 9.72 -1.49
N VAL A 21 -8.97 10.07 -1.56
CA VAL A 21 -9.46 11.35 -2.09
C VAL A 21 -10.60 11.89 -1.23
N ASP A 22 -10.91 13.18 -1.41
CA ASP A 22 -12.13 13.75 -0.85
C ASP A 22 -13.35 13.15 -1.57
N PRO A 23 -14.40 12.69 -0.87
CA PRO A 23 -15.60 12.18 -1.52
C PRO A 23 -16.20 13.14 -2.56
N ALA A 24 -16.08 14.45 -2.35
CA ALA A 24 -16.56 15.47 -3.28
C ALA A 24 -15.84 15.45 -4.64
N ASP A 25 -14.62 14.92 -4.72
CA ASP A 25 -13.89 14.75 -5.99
C ASP A 25 -14.59 13.75 -6.93
N LEU A 26 -15.46 12.89 -6.38
CA LEU A 26 -16.22 11.89 -7.13
C LEU A 26 -17.58 12.41 -7.63
N ASP A 27 -18.00 13.61 -7.22
CA ASP A 27 -19.31 14.15 -7.55
C ASP A 27 -19.39 14.81 -8.94
N GLY A 28 -20.63 15.00 -9.41
CA GLY A 28 -20.95 15.75 -10.63
C GLY A 28 -20.97 14.90 -11.92
N PRO A 29 -21.03 15.52 -13.12
CA PRO A 29 -21.16 14.81 -14.40
C PRO A 29 -19.83 14.39 -15.05
N GLY A 30 -18.75 15.15 -14.84
CA GLY A 30 -17.40 14.83 -15.36
C GLY A 30 -17.22 15.21 -16.83
N SER A 31 -16.04 14.94 -17.38
CA SER A 31 -15.60 15.35 -18.73
C SER A 31 -15.13 14.16 -19.58
N SER A 32 -14.70 14.42 -20.81
CA SER A 32 -13.88 13.47 -21.58
C SER A 32 -12.48 13.39 -20.97
N LEU A 33 -11.85 12.22 -21.00
CA LEU A 33 -10.44 12.07 -20.59
C LEU A 33 -9.52 12.94 -21.46
N TRP A 34 -9.80 13.03 -22.75
CA TRP A 34 -8.99 13.81 -23.69
C TRP A 34 -9.09 15.31 -23.44
N ASP A 35 -10.26 15.81 -23.01
CA ASP A 35 -10.42 17.22 -22.64
C ASP A 35 -9.60 17.55 -21.39
N LEU A 36 -9.49 16.60 -20.44
CA LEU A 36 -8.68 16.75 -19.23
C LEU A 36 -7.17 16.68 -19.52
N LEU A 37 -6.76 15.86 -20.48
CA LEU A 37 -5.36 15.76 -20.90
C LEU A 37 -4.90 16.95 -21.75
N GLY A 38 -5.85 17.63 -22.42
CA GLY A 38 -5.61 18.75 -23.32
C GLY A 38 -4.74 18.38 -24.52
N ASP A 39 -3.99 19.35 -25.05
CA ASP A 39 -3.09 19.16 -26.20
C ASP A 39 -1.79 18.41 -25.87
N SER A 40 -1.71 17.80 -24.69
CA SER A 40 -0.49 17.10 -24.26
C SER A 40 -0.25 15.86 -25.11
N ARG A 41 0.98 15.72 -25.63
CA ARG A 41 1.42 14.44 -26.20
C ARG A 41 1.58 13.44 -25.07
N VAL A 42 0.77 12.38 -25.13
CA VAL A 42 0.81 11.28 -24.17
C VAL A 42 1.10 9.96 -24.86
N GLU A 43 1.93 9.14 -24.25
CA GLU A 43 2.14 7.75 -24.68
C GLU A 43 1.31 6.81 -23.81
N MET A 44 0.69 5.82 -24.45
CA MET A 44 -0.14 4.84 -23.75
C MET A 44 0.69 3.62 -23.40
N ARG A 45 0.81 3.31 -22.10
CA ARG A 45 1.57 2.12 -21.66
C ARG A 45 0.94 0.81 -22.13
N SER A 46 -0.37 0.79 -22.32
CA SER A 46 -1.12 -0.37 -22.80
C SER A 46 -2.26 0.10 -23.69
N PRO A 47 -2.04 0.21 -25.01
CA PRO A 47 -3.04 0.75 -25.95
C PRO A 47 -4.38 0.00 -25.91
N ASP A 48 -4.35 -1.32 -25.70
CA ASP A 48 -5.56 -2.14 -25.65
C ASP A 48 -6.41 -1.84 -24.42
N ALA A 49 -5.79 -1.58 -23.26
CA ALA A 49 -6.49 -1.25 -22.02
C ALA A 49 -7.24 0.09 -22.08
N VAL A 50 -6.97 0.90 -23.10
CA VAL A 50 -7.58 2.21 -23.32
C VAL A 50 -8.88 2.08 -24.13
N LEU A 51 -9.01 1.04 -24.93
CA LEU A 51 -10.21 0.82 -25.76
C LEU A 51 -11.46 0.58 -24.92
N ASP A 52 -11.28 -0.03 -23.73
CA ASP A 52 -12.35 -0.36 -22.79
C ASP A 52 -12.64 0.78 -21.79
N LEU A 53 -11.94 1.92 -21.90
CA LEU A 53 -12.14 3.04 -21.00
C LEU A 53 -13.48 3.77 -21.26
N PRO A 54 -14.15 4.26 -20.19
CA PRO A 54 -15.32 5.11 -20.34
C PRO A 54 -15.04 6.31 -21.26
N ARG A 55 -15.96 6.62 -22.17
CA ARG A 55 -15.78 7.76 -23.10
C ARG A 55 -15.97 9.13 -22.44
N ARG A 56 -16.71 9.18 -21.33
CA ARG A 56 -17.10 10.41 -20.59
C ARG A 56 -17.21 10.10 -19.10
N GLY A 57 -17.33 11.15 -18.29
CA GLY A 57 -17.50 11.04 -16.85
C GLY A 57 -16.20 11.11 -16.07
N TRP A 58 -15.10 11.48 -16.72
CA TRP A 58 -13.79 11.59 -16.11
C TRP A 58 -13.69 12.82 -15.21
N ARG A 59 -12.99 12.66 -14.09
CA ARG A 59 -12.72 13.70 -13.09
C ARG A 59 -11.26 13.66 -12.71
N PRO A 60 -10.61 14.81 -12.51
CA PRO A 60 -9.35 14.83 -11.79
C PRO A 60 -9.59 14.40 -10.35
N LEU A 61 -8.79 13.46 -9.89
CA LEU A 61 -8.68 13.10 -8.48
C LEU A 61 -7.46 13.81 -7.91
N PHE A 62 -7.55 14.21 -6.64
CA PHE A 62 -6.45 14.85 -5.93
C PHE A 62 -6.04 13.98 -4.74
N PRO A 63 -5.15 12.98 -4.97
CA PRO A 63 -4.70 12.09 -3.92
C PRO A 63 -4.23 12.87 -2.68
N ARG A 64 -4.67 12.41 -1.51
CA ARG A 64 -4.28 12.94 -0.19
C ARG A 64 -3.49 11.88 0.58
N GLY A 65 -2.77 12.31 1.61
CA GLY A 65 -2.01 11.41 2.48
C GLY A 65 -0.69 10.89 1.87
N ALA A 66 -0.25 9.71 2.30
CA ALA A 66 1.08 9.16 1.97
C ALA A 66 1.32 8.96 0.47
N ASP A 67 0.27 8.65 -0.30
CA ASP A 67 0.36 8.44 -1.75
C ASP A 67 0.34 9.76 -2.56
N ALA A 68 0.18 10.93 -1.92
CA ALA A 68 0.17 12.23 -2.59
C ALA A 68 1.55 12.72 -3.08
N THR A 69 2.63 12.06 -2.64
CA THR A 69 4.02 12.50 -2.88
C THR A 69 4.59 12.05 -4.21
N GLU A 70 4.00 11.04 -4.86
CA GLU A 70 4.28 10.73 -6.26
C GLU A 70 3.37 11.58 -7.13
N ALA A 71 3.90 12.64 -7.74
CA ALA A 71 3.17 13.59 -8.60
C ALA A 71 2.62 12.90 -9.87
N ARG A 72 1.58 12.08 -9.68
CA ARG A 72 0.79 11.45 -10.73
C ARG A 72 -0.54 12.16 -10.78
N GLU A 73 -0.91 12.64 -11.95
CA GLU A 73 -2.28 13.06 -12.16
C GLU A 73 -3.13 11.80 -12.22
N VAL A 74 -4.20 11.77 -11.45
CA VAL A 74 -5.10 10.63 -11.38
C VAL A 74 -6.45 11.08 -11.90
N PHE A 75 -7.01 10.31 -12.81
CA PHE A 75 -8.35 10.54 -13.34
C PHE A 75 -9.23 9.34 -13.03
N ALA A 76 -10.49 9.61 -12.71
CA ALA A 76 -11.47 8.58 -12.45
C ALA A 76 -12.75 8.82 -13.22
N ALA A 77 -13.36 7.76 -13.74
CA ALA A 77 -14.69 7.78 -14.33
C ALA A 77 -15.52 6.60 -13.81
N PRO A 78 -16.86 6.72 -13.73
CA PRO A 78 -17.72 5.57 -13.46
C PRO A 78 -17.42 4.43 -14.44
N HIS A 79 -17.33 3.21 -13.93
CA HIS A 79 -17.05 2.03 -14.75
C HIS A 79 -18.23 1.75 -15.69
N GLY A 80 -17.94 1.47 -16.97
CA GLY A 80 -18.98 1.33 -17.99
C GLY A 80 -19.91 0.12 -17.79
N GLU A 81 -19.41 -0.94 -17.14
CA GLU A 81 -20.12 -2.22 -17.02
C GLU A 81 -20.49 -2.61 -15.59
N VAL A 82 -19.84 -2.02 -14.58
CA VAL A 82 -19.94 -2.48 -13.19
C VAL A 82 -20.49 -1.34 -12.35
N SER A 83 -21.71 -1.51 -11.85
CA SER A 83 -22.37 -0.51 -10.99
C SER A 83 -21.55 -0.23 -9.74
N ASP A 84 -21.53 1.04 -9.36
CA ASP A 84 -20.87 1.57 -8.16
C ASP A 84 -19.38 1.26 -8.13
N ALA A 85 -18.76 1.23 -9.31
CA ALA A 85 -17.33 1.09 -9.49
C ALA A 85 -16.77 2.16 -10.42
N TRP A 86 -15.46 2.31 -10.39
CA TRP A 86 -14.69 3.33 -11.07
C TRP A 86 -13.57 2.71 -11.91
N ALA A 87 -13.34 3.29 -13.07
CA ALA A 87 -12.11 3.13 -13.84
C ALA A 87 -11.13 4.22 -13.42
N LEU A 88 -9.84 3.87 -13.31
CA LEU A 88 -8.78 4.81 -12.95
C LEU A 88 -7.73 4.88 -14.04
N VAL A 89 -7.24 6.09 -14.29
CA VAL A 89 -6.10 6.36 -15.15
C VAL A 89 -5.07 7.15 -14.37
N PHE A 90 -3.83 6.69 -14.43
CA PHE A 90 -2.69 7.39 -13.87
C PHE A 90 -1.88 7.99 -15.01
N VAL A 91 -1.52 9.25 -14.84
CA VAL A 91 -0.61 9.95 -15.73
C VAL A 91 0.66 10.26 -14.95
N GLY A 92 1.78 9.84 -15.51
CA GLY A 92 3.09 10.08 -14.94
C GLY A 92 4.11 10.42 -16.01
N ASP A 93 5.32 10.76 -15.58
CA ASP A 93 6.46 10.95 -16.47
C ASP A 93 7.33 9.69 -16.48
N ALA A 94 7.73 9.25 -17.67
CA ALA A 94 8.76 8.24 -17.86
C ALA A 94 9.74 8.76 -18.91
N ASP A 95 10.99 8.99 -18.49
CA ASP A 95 12.08 9.48 -19.34
C ASP A 95 11.75 10.79 -20.10
N GLY A 96 11.02 11.72 -19.46
CA GLY A 96 10.59 12.99 -20.05
C GLY A 96 9.39 12.88 -20.98
N VAL A 97 8.76 11.69 -21.04
CA VAL A 97 7.55 11.43 -21.80
C VAL A 97 6.37 11.26 -20.84
N ARG A 98 5.31 12.02 -21.08
CA ARG A 98 4.05 11.88 -20.34
C ARG A 98 3.39 10.56 -20.75
N THR A 99 3.24 9.64 -19.80
CA THR A 99 2.64 8.32 -20.02
C THR A 99 1.30 8.19 -19.32
N VAL A 100 0.35 7.56 -20.00
CA VAL A 100 -0.99 7.27 -19.51
C VAL A 100 -1.11 5.76 -19.33
N GLY A 101 -1.50 5.33 -18.13
CA GLY A 101 -1.74 3.94 -17.78
C GLY A 101 -3.11 3.77 -17.14
N ALA A 102 -3.95 2.90 -17.72
CA ALA A 102 -5.15 2.43 -17.05
C ALA A 102 -4.75 1.54 -15.86
N HIS A 103 -5.36 1.78 -14.71
CA HIS A 103 -5.19 0.88 -13.57
C HIS A 103 -6.13 -0.31 -13.75
N PRO A 104 -5.65 -1.56 -13.59
CA PRO A 104 -6.51 -2.74 -13.66
C PRO A 104 -7.65 -2.63 -12.63
N GLY A 105 -8.88 -2.55 -13.14
CA GLY A 105 -10.13 -2.41 -12.38
C GLY A 105 -11.15 -3.48 -12.76
N PRO A 106 -12.40 -3.41 -12.26
CA PRO A 106 -13.09 -2.25 -11.66
C PRO A 106 -12.71 -1.95 -10.19
N HIS A 107 -12.87 -0.69 -9.75
CA HIS A 107 -12.61 -0.24 -8.37
C HIS A 107 -13.86 0.27 -7.66
N ARG A 108 -14.26 -0.37 -6.56
CA ARG A 108 -15.32 0.16 -5.68
C ARG A 108 -14.75 1.23 -4.75
N VAL A 109 -15.63 2.12 -4.29
CA VAL A 109 -15.30 3.11 -3.25
C VAL A 109 -15.35 2.42 -1.89
N HIS A 110 -14.31 2.62 -1.09
CA HIS A 110 -14.22 2.12 0.28
C HIS A 110 -13.91 3.27 1.25
N ARG A 111 -14.09 3.04 2.54
CA ARG A 111 -13.52 3.94 3.56
C ARG A 111 -12.00 4.03 3.39
N CYS A 112 -11.40 5.15 3.76
CA CYS A 112 -9.93 5.27 3.73
C CYS A 112 -9.25 4.20 4.60
N ARG A 113 -7.97 3.94 4.32
CA ARG A 113 -7.15 2.98 5.06
C ARG A 113 -7.07 3.32 6.54
N ALA A 114 -7.03 4.62 6.90
CA ALA A 114 -7.00 5.06 8.28
C ALA A 114 -8.25 4.64 9.06
N ALA A 115 -9.44 4.84 8.49
CA ALA A 115 -10.70 4.39 9.08
C ALA A 115 -10.79 2.85 9.09
N ARG A 116 -10.32 2.19 8.03
CA ARG A 116 -10.38 0.73 7.91
C ARG A 116 -9.40 0.02 8.83
N ARG A 117 -8.25 0.60 9.20
CA ARG A 117 -7.28 -0.05 10.12
C ARG A 117 -7.57 0.17 11.61
N VAL A 118 -8.62 0.91 11.96
CA VAL A 118 -8.96 1.17 13.37
C VAL A 118 -9.11 -0.16 14.12
N GLY A 119 -8.46 -0.25 15.29
CA GLY A 119 -8.44 -1.46 16.10
C GLY A 119 -7.46 -2.53 15.64
N LEU A 120 -6.69 -2.32 14.57
CA LEU A 120 -5.63 -3.23 14.15
C LEU A 120 -4.25 -2.73 14.55
N GLU A 121 -3.40 -3.65 14.97
CA GLU A 121 -2.00 -3.39 15.28
C GLU A 121 -1.08 -4.44 14.65
N LEU A 122 0.07 -3.99 14.17
CA LEU A 122 1.19 -4.87 13.84
C LEU A 122 2.11 -5.01 15.05
N ARG A 123 2.50 -6.25 15.39
CA ARG A 123 3.37 -6.54 16.54
C ARG A 123 4.46 -7.54 16.17
N TRP A 124 5.69 -7.25 16.59
CA TRP A 124 6.78 -8.22 16.52
C TRP A 124 6.67 -9.22 17.67
N ALA A 125 6.67 -10.51 17.34
CA ALA A 125 6.67 -11.58 18.36
C ALA A 125 7.98 -11.66 19.17
N GLY A 126 9.04 -11.03 18.66
CA GLY A 126 10.35 -10.98 19.29
C GLY A 126 11.42 -10.52 18.32
N GLU A 127 12.66 -10.85 18.66
CA GLU A 127 13.81 -10.63 17.79
C GLU A 127 13.88 -11.69 16.70
N HIS A 128 14.21 -11.27 15.48
CA HIS A 128 14.46 -12.16 14.36
C HIS A 128 15.96 -12.39 14.21
N THR A 129 16.36 -13.62 13.91
CA THR A 129 17.76 -13.97 13.69
C THR A 129 17.93 -14.61 12.31
N CYS A 130 18.97 -14.22 11.57
CA CYS A 130 19.32 -14.83 10.29
C CYS A 130 20.84 -14.95 10.16
N ARG A 131 21.32 -15.93 9.40
CA ARG A 131 22.74 -15.99 9.05
C ARG A 131 23.05 -14.88 8.06
N ALA A 132 24.16 -14.16 8.24
CA ALA A 132 24.68 -13.25 7.22
C ALA A 132 24.92 -14.00 5.90
N GLY A 133 24.65 -13.38 4.75
CA GLY A 133 24.66 -14.07 3.45
C GLY A 133 23.38 -14.84 3.10
N ALA A 134 22.30 -14.71 3.89
CA ALA A 134 21.03 -15.39 3.63
C ALA A 134 19.83 -14.43 3.71
N LEU A 135 18.79 -14.73 2.93
CA LEU A 135 17.53 -13.98 2.97
C LEU A 135 16.80 -14.24 4.30
N PRO A 136 16.52 -13.20 5.09
CA PRO A 136 15.86 -13.36 6.39
C PRO A 136 14.38 -13.74 6.23
N GLY A 137 13.99 -14.83 6.89
CA GLY A 137 12.58 -15.21 7.05
C GLY A 137 11.97 -14.45 8.22
N VAL A 138 11.17 -13.41 7.93
CA VAL A 138 10.58 -12.54 8.94
C VAL A 138 9.06 -12.70 8.95
N THR A 139 8.48 -12.71 10.16
CA THR A 139 7.03 -12.78 10.37
C THR A 139 6.60 -11.71 11.35
N ILE A 140 5.37 -11.22 11.22
CA ILE A 140 4.79 -10.21 12.10
C ILE A 140 3.36 -10.61 12.48
N GLU A 141 2.93 -10.28 13.69
CA GLU A 141 1.56 -10.49 14.13
C GLU A 141 0.70 -9.30 13.68
N LEU A 142 -0.44 -9.58 13.05
CA LEU A 142 -1.56 -8.65 12.93
C LEU A 142 -2.58 -9.00 14.01
N VAL A 143 -2.90 -8.04 14.87
CA VAL A 143 -3.78 -8.24 16.04
C VAL A 143 -4.95 -7.29 15.96
N ASN A 144 -6.16 -7.80 16.19
CA ASN A 144 -7.32 -6.94 16.46
C ASN A 144 -7.38 -6.65 17.96
N THR A 145 -7.12 -5.40 18.32
CA THR A 145 -7.12 -4.89 19.69
C THR A 145 -8.45 -4.23 20.10
N ALA A 146 -9.39 -4.08 19.16
CA ALA A 146 -10.74 -3.62 19.46
C ALA A 146 -11.57 -4.72 20.14
N ASP A 147 -12.69 -4.30 20.73
CA ASP A 147 -13.72 -5.17 21.32
C ASP A 147 -14.75 -5.67 20.29
N THR A 148 -14.62 -5.27 19.03
CA THR A 148 -15.46 -5.67 17.91
C THR A 148 -14.68 -6.40 16.82
N THR A 149 -15.34 -7.31 16.10
CA THR A 149 -14.75 -7.98 14.93
C THR A 149 -14.33 -6.94 13.89
N TRP A 150 -13.09 -7.05 13.45
CA TRP A 150 -12.60 -6.31 12.29
C TRP A 150 -13.03 -7.05 11.02
N VAL A 151 -13.71 -6.34 10.11
CA VAL A 151 -14.29 -6.91 8.88
C VAL A 151 -13.53 -6.43 7.66
N ASN A 152 -13.07 -7.35 6.81
CA ASN A 152 -12.37 -7.02 5.58
C ASN A 152 -13.33 -6.62 4.44
N GLU A 153 -13.94 -5.44 4.55
CA GLU A 153 -14.91 -4.94 3.58
C GLU A 153 -14.32 -4.57 2.21
N ALA A 154 -13.02 -4.24 2.14
CA ALA A 154 -12.35 -3.80 0.92
C ALA A 154 -11.59 -4.92 0.19
N GLY A 155 -11.49 -6.11 0.81
CA GLY A 155 -10.69 -7.21 0.29
C GLY A 155 -9.18 -6.95 0.40
N ASP A 156 -8.75 -6.27 1.46
CA ASP A 156 -7.34 -6.05 1.79
C ASP A 156 -6.56 -7.36 1.80
N ARG A 157 -5.32 -7.31 1.35
CA ARG A 157 -4.46 -8.47 1.20
C ARG A 157 -3.39 -8.55 2.27
N THR A 158 -2.82 -9.73 2.44
CA THR A 158 -1.77 -10.04 3.42
C THR A 158 -0.39 -9.49 3.03
N THR A 159 -0.30 -8.55 2.08
CA THR A 159 0.98 -8.04 1.58
C THR A 159 1.65 -7.15 2.63
N VAL A 160 2.70 -7.67 3.26
CA VAL A 160 3.54 -6.92 4.19
C VAL A 160 4.91 -6.69 3.58
N HIS A 161 5.32 -5.43 3.48
CA HIS A 161 6.69 -5.06 3.14
C HIS A 161 7.47 -4.77 4.41
N GLY A 162 8.73 -5.19 4.46
CA GLY A 162 9.65 -4.86 5.54
C GLY A 162 10.91 -4.18 5.03
N TRP A 163 11.39 -3.22 5.78
CA TRP A 163 12.63 -2.50 5.51
C TRP A 163 13.56 -2.61 6.70
N ILE A 164 14.83 -2.85 6.39
CA ILE A 164 15.94 -2.64 7.31
C ILE A 164 16.26 -1.15 7.32
N LEU A 165 16.48 -0.62 8.52
CA LEU A 165 16.86 0.77 8.71
C LEU A 165 18.38 0.88 8.91
N ASP A 166 18.95 1.97 8.41
CA ASP A 166 20.33 2.36 8.68
C ASP A 166 20.48 2.95 10.09
N GLU A 167 21.72 3.34 10.43
CA GLU A 167 22.05 3.93 11.74
C GLU A 167 21.31 5.25 12.03
N ASN A 168 20.81 5.94 11.00
CA ASN A 168 20.04 7.17 11.10
C ASN A 168 18.52 6.90 11.12
N GLY A 169 18.10 5.64 11.15
CA GLY A 169 16.69 5.24 11.09
C GLY A 169 16.05 5.39 9.71
N GLN A 170 16.85 5.60 8.66
CA GLN A 170 16.36 5.68 7.28
C GLN A 170 16.27 4.30 6.66
N ARG A 171 15.26 4.08 5.79
CA ARG A 171 15.12 2.81 5.06
C ARG A 171 16.34 2.63 4.15
N ILE A 172 17.08 1.54 4.33
CA ILE A 172 18.13 1.15 3.39
C ILE A 172 17.47 0.93 2.03
N VAL A 173 18.10 1.47 0.97
CA VAL A 173 17.56 1.60 -0.39
C VAL A 173 16.64 0.44 -0.75
N PRO A 174 15.36 0.71 -1.08
CA PRO A 174 14.44 -0.35 -1.46
C PRO A 174 14.94 -1.03 -2.75
N GLY A 175 14.96 -2.35 -2.73
CA GLY A 175 15.05 -3.22 -3.89
C GLY A 175 13.75 -3.20 -4.70
N LEU A 176 13.62 -4.15 -5.62
CA LEU A 176 12.45 -4.26 -6.47
C LEU A 176 11.21 -4.66 -5.63
N PHE A 177 10.11 -3.91 -5.76
CA PHE A 177 8.81 -4.32 -5.24
C PHE A 177 8.25 -5.45 -6.10
N LEU A 178 8.34 -6.68 -5.59
CA LEU A 178 7.64 -7.81 -6.20
C LEU A 178 6.26 -7.92 -5.56
N PHE A 179 5.24 -7.53 -6.33
CA PHE A 179 3.85 -7.78 -5.98
C PHE A 179 3.55 -9.25 -6.28
N SER A 180 3.49 -10.08 -5.24
CA SER A 180 2.86 -11.40 -5.35
C SER A 180 1.34 -11.25 -5.24
N ASP A 181 0.59 -12.16 -5.85
CA ASP A 181 -0.86 -12.27 -5.65
C ASP A 181 -1.13 -12.77 -4.22
N ALA A 182 -1.01 -11.85 -3.26
CA ALA A 182 -1.17 -12.15 -1.85
C ALA A 182 -2.65 -12.44 -1.54
N PRO A 183 -2.96 -13.45 -0.70
CA PRO A 183 -4.33 -13.75 -0.34
C PRO A 183 -4.98 -12.58 0.40
N ARG A 184 -6.32 -12.57 0.42
CA ARG A 184 -7.10 -11.62 1.22
C ARG A 184 -6.94 -11.91 2.71
N LEU A 185 -6.96 -10.86 3.52
CA LEU A 185 -7.11 -10.98 4.97
C LEU A 185 -8.49 -11.56 5.30
N PRO A 186 -8.60 -12.47 6.27
CA PRO A 186 -9.88 -12.86 6.82
C PRO A 186 -10.43 -11.74 7.72
N ASP A 187 -11.69 -11.87 8.14
CA ASP A 187 -12.19 -11.13 9.29
C ASP A 187 -11.44 -11.57 10.56
N ILE A 188 -11.21 -10.64 11.48
CA ILE A 188 -10.40 -10.88 12.68
C ILE A 188 -11.25 -10.58 13.91
N ALA A 189 -11.53 -11.60 14.72
CA ALA A 189 -12.32 -11.44 15.94
C ALA A 189 -11.60 -10.57 16.98
N PRO A 190 -12.32 -10.02 17.98
CA PRO A 190 -11.72 -9.26 19.07
C PRO A 190 -10.62 -10.06 19.79
N GLY A 191 -9.41 -9.48 19.91
CA GLY A 191 -8.27 -10.11 20.57
C GLY A 191 -7.57 -11.21 19.76
N ASP A 192 -8.10 -11.61 18.60
CA ASP A 192 -7.46 -12.59 17.73
C ASP A 192 -6.23 -12.00 17.04
N ARG A 193 -5.33 -12.90 16.64
CA ARG A 193 -4.11 -12.58 15.92
C ARG A 193 -3.88 -13.54 14.77
N MET A 194 -3.19 -13.06 13.74
CA MET A 194 -2.64 -13.90 12.68
C MET A 194 -1.19 -13.53 12.37
N TYR A 195 -0.44 -14.49 11.84
CA TYR A 195 0.95 -14.28 11.45
C TYR A 195 1.04 -13.97 9.96
N LEU A 196 1.66 -12.86 9.63
CA LEU A 196 1.92 -12.42 8.26
C LEU A 196 3.40 -12.59 7.95
N ARG A 197 3.69 -13.13 6.77
CA ARG A 197 5.06 -13.15 6.25
C ARG A 197 5.45 -11.75 5.81
N VAL A 198 6.62 -11.30 6.24
CA VAL A 198 7.18 -10.01 5.83
C VAL A 198 8.08 -10.23 4.63
N ASN A 199 7.77 -9.54 3.52
CA ASN A 199 8.63 -9.50 2.36
C ASN A 199 9.66 -8.38 2.57
N ILE A 200 10.90 -8.76 2.89
CA ILE A 200 11.98 -7.78 3.05
C ILE A 200 12.34 -7.23 1.68
N VAL A 201 12.10 -5.93 1.51
CA VAL A 201 12.34 -5.21 0.26
C VAL A 201 13.64 -4.40 0.31
N THR A 202 14.43 -4.49 1.38
CA THR A 202 15.78 -3.90 1.39
C THR A 202 16.65 -4.57 0.33
N ARG A 203 17.27 -3.76 -0.54
CA ARG A 203 18.17 -4.24 -1.58
C ARG A 203 19.40 -4.92 -0.96
N ASP A 204 19.85 -6.01 -1.59
CA ASP A 204 21.09 -6.73 -1.25
C ASP A 204 21.18 -7.09 0.24
N VAL A 205 20.06 -7.51 0.83
CA VAL A 205 19.97 -7.85 2.26
C VAL A 205 20.94 -8.98 2.64
N GLU A 206 21.23 -9.89 1.71
CA GLU A 206 22.22 -10.95 1.86
C GLU A 206 23.65 -10.43 2.03
N ASP A 207 23.97 -9.25 1.50
CA ASP A 207 25.31 -8.66 1.55
C ASP A 207 25.55 -7.84 2.83
N LEU A 208 24.53 -7.70 3.68
CA LEU A 208 24.68 -7.01 4.96
C LEU A 208 25.61 -7.78 5.90
N PRO A 209 26.56 -7.09 6.57
CA PRO A 209 27.47 -7.72 7.50
C PRO A 209 26.74 -8.28 8.74
N PRO A 210 27.36 -9.18 9.50
CA PRO A 210 26.85 -9.56 10.81
C PRO A 210 26.65 -8.33 11.71
N GLY A 211 25.52 -8.27 12.40
CA GLY A 211 25.16 -7.11 13.20
C GLY A 211 23.70 -7.14 13.64
N ARG A 212 23.32 -6.15 14.47
CA ARG A 212 21.93 -5.91 14.87
C ARG A 212 21.37 -4.75 14.07
N TYR A 213 20.24 -4.97 13.44
CA TYR A 213 19.55 -4.01 12.60
C TYR A 213 18.14 -3.73 13.10
N ALA A 214 17.68 -2.50 12.90
CA ALA A 214 16.28 -2.16 13.14
C ALA A 214 15.43 -2.52 11.92
N LEU A 215 14.20 -2.98 12.19
CA LEU A 215 13.22 -3.32 11.17
C LEU A 215 11.96 -2.47 11.32
N VAL A 216 11.34 -2.12 10.20
CA VAL A 216 9.96 -1.64 10.16
C VAL A 216 9.19 -2.41 9.10
N ALA A 217 7.92 -2.69 9.35
CA ALA A 217 7.03 -3.33 8.40
C ALA A 217 5.78 -2.48 8.14
N GLU A 218 5.20 -2.62 6.95
CA GLU A 218 3.98 -1.97 6.54
C GLU A 218 3.06 -3.00 5.88
N LEU A 219 1.85 -3.15 6.42
CA LEU A 219 0.76 -3.85 5.76
C LEU A 219 0.16 -2.90 4.72
N ARG A 220 0.46 -3.16 3.44
CA ARG A 220 0.35 -2.17 2.36
C ARG A 220 -1.08 -1.66 2.17
N ASP A 221 -2.05 -2.56 2.08
CA ASP A 221 -3.44 -2.21 1.73
C ASP A 221 -4.12 -1.36 2.81
N LEU A 222 -3.64 -1.44 4.05
CA LEU A 222 -4.13 -0.66 5.19
C LEU A 222 -3.18 0.47 5.61
N ALA A 223 -2.03 0.62 4.94
CA ALA A 223 -0.97 1.55 5.35
C ALA A 223 -0.69 1.48 6.87
N LEU A 224 -0.74 0.28 7.44
CA LEU A 224 -0.55 0.04 8.86
C LEU A 224 0.93 -0.27 9.09
N THR A 225 1.63 0.59 9.83
CA THR A 225 3.06 0.46 10.10
C THR A 225 3.31 -0.18 11.47
N SER A 226 4.30 -1.06 11.54
CA SER A 226 4.71 -1.69 12.79
C SER A 226 5.56 -0.74 13.66
N PRO A 227 5.67 -1.00 14.98
CA PRO A 227 6.78 -0.46 15.77
C PRO A 227 8.13 -0.95 15.23
N LEU A 228 9.23 -0.40 15.77
CA LEU A 228 10.57 -0.89 15.44
C LEU A 228 10.76 -2.33 15.96
N GLY A 229 11.19 -3.21 15.06
CA GLY A 229 11.62 -4.56 15.36
C GLY A 229 13.14 -4.69 15.31
N ALA A 230 13.64 -5.90 15.57
CA ALA A 230 15.07 -6.20 15.52
C ALA A 230 15.37 -7.42 14.65
N LEU A 231 16.37 -7.29 13.78
CA LEU A 231 16.99 -8.38 13.03
C LEU A 231 18.44 -8.50 13.45
N VAL A 232 18.86 -9.68 13.91
CA VAL A 232 20.26 -9.99 14.19
C VAL A 232 20.80 -10.91 13.11
N LEU A 233 21.78 -10.39 12.37
CA LEU A 233 22.58 -11.15 11.42
C LEU A 233 23.79 -11.72 12.14
N TYR A 234 23.90 -13.05 12.22
CA TYR A 234 25.05 -13.72 12.83
C TYR A 234 25.99 -14.27 11.75
N ALA A 235 27.30 -14.18 12.00
CA ALA A 235 28.27 -15.00 11.29
C ALA A 235 27.97 -16.49 11.60
N SER A 236 28.20 -17.42 10.67
CA SER A 236 27.94 -18.88 10.77
C SER A 236 27.89 -19.44 12.20
N PRO A 237 26.96 -20.39 12.50
CA PRO A 237 26.67 -20.79 13.88
C PRO A 237 27.97 -21.14 14.63
N PRO A 238 28.08 -20.78 15.93
CA PRO A 238 29.24 -21.19 16.72
C PRO A 238 29.36 -22.71 16.60
N GLU A 239 30.52 -23.19 16.15
CA GLU A 239 30.85 -24.61 16.20
C GLU A 239 30.62 -25.07 17.64
N THR A 240 29.66 -25.98 17.83
CA THR A 240 29.53 -26.72 19.08
C THR A 240 30.82 -27.50 19.28
N ALA A 241 31.62 -27.07 20.25
CA ALA A 241 32.77 -27.81 20.78
C ALA A 241 32.33 -29.06 21.55
#